data_AF-A0AAP8QC10-F1
#
_entry.id   AF-A0AAP8QC10-F1
#
_cell.length_a   1.000
_cell.length_b   1.000
_cell.length_c   1.000
_cell.angle_alpha   90.00
_cell.angle_beta   90.00
_cell.angle_gamma   90.00
#
_symmetry.space_group_name_H-M   'P 1'
#
loop_
_entity.id
_entity.type
_entity.pdbx_description
1 polymer ?
#
loop_
_entity_poly.entity_id
_entity_poly.type
_entity_poly.pdbx_seq_one_letter_code
_entity_poly.pdbx_strand_id
1 'polypeptide(L)'
;MLARYVVGGRLDPPYYPTKTRAHFIGRDIYVKGMRSSGTKRVITDTFRLSHDVEFYAISIRSNIITPSDHWNLLIDNKLIAKNIYCKNFEEGLYFQVAHPIKAGTICKLEFYTEVGDRKQIEVMFHLLSDPEVEPILTGTIDNGNYPDPLPPDPVPVPIPDDDDTCKNPIVWKPYATATEAENWCNSINIDANFQRNVHAANYVTEGLVHLLNHCCGFKTMISKHKLTINIKDAKGANGYFNPPTGEVVVNKKYDFANADKIALAEYQAGQKSSPHKLRTIIHEIGHWLHFHNVGADQFYRFSALDPDNYGPKTILSYSEATYIATHLCSYATSWYPIELIPETFTAKVTDIPIDPKIQEWYQQYGGYECNNWKG
;
A
#
# COMPACT_ATOMS: atom_id res chain seq x y z
N MET A 1 -58.18 11.82 -23.48
CA MET A 1 -57.09 11.77 -24.47
C MET A 1 -56.45 13.15 -24.53
N LEU A 2 -55.25 13.32 -23.96
CA LEU A 2 -54.50 14.57 -24.08
C LEU A 2 -53.84 14.59 -25.46
N ALA A 3 -54.31 15.49 -26.33
CA ALA A 3 -53.87 15.64 -27.70
C ALA A 3 -52.42 16.15 -27.77
N ARG A 4 -51.56 15.43 -28.50
CA ARG A 4 -50.24 15.91 -28.92
C ARG A 4 -50.44 16.80 -30.14
N TYR A 5 -50.14 18.09 -30.03
CA TYR A 5 -50.23 19.03 -31.15
C TYR A 5 -48.87 19.18 -31.82
N VAL A 6 -48.77 18.74 -33.08
CA VAL A 6 -47.62 19.03 -33.95
C VAL A 6 -47.73 20.49 -34.40
N VAL A 7 -47.00 21.41 -33.78
CA VAL A 7 -46.84 22.78 -34.29
C VAL A 7 -45.49 22.87 -34.99
N GLY A 8 -45.50 23.02 -36.33
CA GLY A 8 -44.30 23.27 -37.13
C GLY A 8 -43.46 22.05 -37.51
N GLY A 9 -44.00 20.83 -37.45
CA GLY A 9 -43.28 19.62 -37.86
C GLY A 9 -42.20 19.13 -36.88
N ARG A 10 -42.14 19.71 -35.67
CA ARG A 10 -41.27 19.23 -34.59
C ARG A 10 -42.00 18.21 -33.73
N LEU A 11 -41.34 17.07 -33.48
CA LEU A 11 -41.72 16.15 -32.42
C LEU A 11 -41.45 16.86 -31.07
N ASP A 12 -42.45 16.88 -30.18
CA ASP A 12 -42.36 17.53 -28.87
C ASP A 12 -41.14 17.03 -28.04
N PRO A 13 -40.65 17.82 -27.05
CA PRO A 13 -39.69 17.35 -26.06
C PRO A 13 -40.11 16.00 -25.47
N PRO A 14 -39.18 15.05 -25.27
CA PRO A 14 -37.73 15.25 -25.13
C PRO A 14 -36.88 14.93 -26.39
N TYR A 15 -37.51 14.75 -27.56
CA TYR A 15 -36.79 14.37 -28.80
C TYR A 15 -36.07 15.53 -29.49
N TYR A 16 -36.52 16.77 -29.28
CA TYR A 16 -35.84 17.97 -29.77
C TYR A 16 -35.46 18.88 -28.58
N PRO A 17 -34.23 19.40 -28.52
CA PRO A 17 -33.84 20.41 -27.54
C PRO A 17 -34.68 21.68 -27.68
N THR A 18 -35.04 22.28 -26.55
CA THR A 18 -35.65 23.62 -26.49
C THR A 18 -34.61 24.73 -26.40
N LYS A 19 -33.39 24.39 -25.98
CA LYS A 19 -32.23 25.29 -25.85
C LYS A 19 -31.34 25.17 -27.09
N THR A 20 -30.76 26.29 -27.53
CA THR A 20 -30.13 26.39 -28.86
C THR A 20 -28.64 26.72 -28.84
N ARG A 21 -28.10 27.17 -27.71
CA ARG A 21 -26.67 27.50 -27.60
C ARG A 21 -25.90 26.34 -26.98
N ALA A 22 -24.89 25.83 -27.69
CA ALA A 22 -24.06 24.73 -27.20
C ALA A 22 -22.96 25.20 -26.26
N HIS A 23 -22.73 24.43 -25.20
CA HIS A 23 -21.61 24.58 -24.27
C HIS A 23 -20.95 23.23 -24.01
N PHE A 24 -19.62 23.26 -23.93
CA PHE A 24 -18.80 22.11 -23.61
C PHE A 24 -18.01 22.42 -22.34
N ILE A 25 -18.26 21.67 -21.28
CA ILE A 25 -17.60 21.90 -20.00
C ILE A 25 -16.77 20.67 -19.65
N GLY A 26 -15.46 20.88 -19.50
CA GLY A 26 -14.49 19.85 -19.11
C GLY A 26 -14.34 19.74 -17.59
N ARG A 27 -14.05 18.53 -17.10
CA ARG A 27 -13.57 18.26 -15.74
C ARG A 27 -12.45 17.25 -15.76
N ASP A 28 -11.45 17.51 -14.93
CA ASP A 28 -10.36 16.57 -14.66
C ASP A 28 -10.58 15.91 -13.30
N ILE A 29 -10.64 14.58 -13.31
CA ILE A 29 -10.81 13.75 -12.13
C ILE A 29 -9.52 12.96 -11.93
N TYR A 30 -8.81 13.29 -10.85
CA TYR A 30 -7.61 12.58 -10.46
C TYR A 30 -7.95 11.44 -9.51
N VAL A 31 -7.76 10.21 -9.99
CA VAL A 31 -7.86 8.98 -9.21
C VAL A 31 -6.51 8.70 -8.57
N LYS A 32 -6.44 8.81 -7.25
CA LYS A 32 -5.24 8.46 -6.47
C LYS A 32 -4.92 6.98 -6.64
N GLY A 33 -3.65 6.62 -6.79
CA GLY A 33 -3.27 5.22 -7.01
C GLY A 33 -3.13 4.47 -5.69
N MET A 34 -4.25 3.91 -5.23
CA MET A 34 -4.30 3.00 -4.09
C MET A 34 -5.40 1.96 -4.36
N ARG A 35 -5.06 0.68 -4.15
CA ARG A 35 -5.96 -0.45 -4.38
C ARG A 35 -6.99 -0.52 -3.25
N SER A 36 -8.27 -0.67 -3.57
CA SER A 36 -9.32 -0.95 -2.57
C SER A 36 -9.20 -2.40 -2.11
N SER A 37 -9.32 -2.65 -0.81
CA SER A 37 -9.33 -4.00 -0.23
C SER A 37 -10.63 -4.73 -0.58
N GLY A 38 -10.66 -5.42 -1.71
CA GLY A 38 -11.70 -6.41 -2.03
C GLY A 38 -13.04 -5.88 -2.54
N THR A 39 -13.19 -4.57 -2.79
CA THR A 39 -14.39 -3.99 -3.42
C THR A 39 -14.03 -3.09 -4.61
N LYS A 40 -14.93 -2.98 -5.60
CA LYS A 40 -14.82 -1.96 -6.65
C LYS A 40 -14.78 -0.57 -6.00
N ARG A 41 -13.69 0.17 -6.19
CA ARG A 41 -13.59 1.55 -5.73
C ARG A 41 -14.50 2.43 -6.56
N VAL A 42 -15.23 3.33 -5.90
CA VAL A 42 -16.12 4.30 -6.54
C VAL A 42 -15.58 5.71 -6.32
N ILE A 43 -15.16 6.36 -7.39
CA ILE A 43 -14.80 7.78 -7.41
C ILE A 43 -16.05 8.55 -7.81
N THR A 44 -16.49 9.49 -6.99
CA THR A 44 -17.73 10.24 -7.21
C THR A 44 -17.42 11.71 -7.47
N ASP A 45 -17.68 12.18 -8.68
CA ASP A 45 -17.71 13.61 -8.99
C ASP A 45 -19.14 14.13 -8.84
N THR A 46 -19.38 14.93 -7.81
CA THR A 46 -20.69 15.54 -7.53
C THR A 46 -20.67 16.99 -7.98
N PHE A 47 -21.58 17.37 -8.88
CA PHE A 47 -21.60 18.71 -9.45
C PHE A 47 -23.02 19.27 -9.64
N ARG A 48 -23.09 20.58 -9.85
CA ARG A 48 -24.30 21.36 -10.13
C ARG A 48 -24.00 22.40 -11.21
N LEU A 49 -25.04 22.76 -11.97
CA LEU A 49 -24.99 23.81 -12.97
C LEU A 49 -25.70 25.08 -12.47
N SER A 50 -25.17 26.25 -12.81
CA SER A 50 -25.72 27.54 -12.34
C SER A 50 -27.04 27.95 -12.99
N HIS A 51 -27.42 27.32 -14.11
CA HIS A 51 -28.61 27.66 -14.89
C HIS A 51 -29.34 26.41 -15.40
N ASP A 52 -30.57 26.59 -15.85
CA ASP A 52 -31.34 25.54 -16.53
C ASP A 52 -30.67 25.21 -17.88
N VAL A 53 -30.36 23.93 -18.09
CA VAL A 53 -29.72 23.43 -19.31
C VAL A 53 -30.42 22.18 -19.84
N GLU A 54 -30.04 21.76 -21.04
CA GLU A 54 -30.35 20.44 -21.59
C GLU A 54 -29.06 19.65 -21.86
N PHE A 55 -28.92 18.47 -21.26
CA PHE A 55 -27.74 17.62 -21.36
C PHE A 55 -27.96 16.52 -22.41
N TYR A 56 -27.11 16.47 -23.44
CA TYR A 56 -27.36 15.62 -24.60
C TYR A 56 -26.21 14.67 -24.97
N ALA A 57 -24.99 14.88 -24.46
CA ALA A 57 -23.90 13.92 -24.64
C ALA A 57 -22.81 14.07 -23.59
N ILE A 58 -22.12 12.97 -23.27
CA ILE A 58 -20.96 12.95 -22.39
C ILE A 58 -19.81 12.18 -23.04
N SER A 59 -18.61 12.74 -22.97
CA SER A 59 -17.40 12.07 -23.43
C SER A 59 -16.44 11.88 -22.27
N ILE A 60 -15.85 10.69 -22.16
CA ILE A 60 -14.92 10.36 -21.07
C ILE A 60 -13.64 9.78 -21.67
N ARG A 61 -12.49 10.29 -21.23
CA ARG A 61 -11.18 9.72 -21.50
C ARG A 61 -10.53 9.28 -20.20
N SER A 62 -9.91 8.11 -20.19
CA SER A 62 -8.94 7.73 -19.15
C SER A 62 -7.56 7.62 -19.77
N ASN A 63 -6.54 8.15 -19.09
CA ASN A 63 -5.15 8.00 -19.53
C ASN A 63 -4.66 6.53 -19.46
N ILE A 64 -5.32 5.70 -18.64
CA ILE A 64 -5.09 4.26 -18.54
C ILE A 64 -6.41 3.54 -18.79
N ILE A 65 -6.44 2.67 -19.79
CA ILE A 65 -7.63 1.90 -20.15
C ILE A 65 -7.58 0.55 -19.45
N THR A 66 -8.38 0.40 -18.39
CA THR A 66 -8.63 -0.91 -17.77
C THR A 66 -9.97 -1.47 -18.27
N PRO A 67 -10.03 -2.74 -18.72
CA PRO A 67 -11.26 -3.32 -19.25
C PRO A 67 -12.45 -3.36 -18.27
N SER A 68 -12.18 -3.59 -16.97
CA SER A 68 -13.23 -3.70 -15.94
C SER A 68 -13.78 -2.35 -15.45
N ASP A 69 -13.10 -1.25 -15.76
CA ASP A 69 -13.54 0.08 -15.37
C ASP A 69 -14.82 0.47 -16.11
N HIS A 70 -15.75 1.07 -15.39
CA HIS A 70 -16.99 1.59 -15.95
C HIS A 70 -17.43 2.82 -15.18
N TRP A 71 -18.39 3.54 -15.74
CA TRP A 71 -18.97 4.71 -15.09
C TRP A 71 -20.49 4.71 -15.15
N ASN A 72 -21.08 5.38 -14.17
CA ASN A 72 -22.48 5.68 -14.06
C ASN A 72 -22.68 7.20 -14.03
N LEU A 73 -23.83 7.65 -14.54
CA LEU A 73 -24.26 9.03 -14.46
C LEU A 73 -25.63 9.10 -13.79
N LEU A 74 -25.74 9.90 -12.75
CA LEU A 74 -26.99 10.20 -12.06
C LEU A 74 -27.31 11.69 -12.17
N ILE A 75 -28.58 12.01 -12.41
CA ILE A 75 -29.12 13.37 -12.39
C ILE A 75 -30.33 13.35 -11.47
N ASP A 76 -30.32 14.19 -10.43
CA ASP A 76 -31.41 14.20 -9.42
C ASP A 76 -31.66 12.81 -8.80
N ASN A 77 -30.56 12.10 -8.48
CA ASN A 77 -30.56 10.70 -8.02
C ASN A 77 -31.19 9.68 -8.98
N LYS A 78 -31.57 10.07 -10.20
CA LYS A 78 -32.03 9.14 -11.24
C LYS A 78 -30.85 8.70 -12.09
N LEU A 79 -30.70 7.39 -12.25
CA LEU A 79 -29.65 6.78 -13.05
C LEU A 79 -29.96 6.96 -14.55
N ILE A 80 -29.13 7.75 -15.23
CA ILE A 80 -29.27 8.08 -16.67
C ILE A 80 -28.41 7.14 -17.52
N ALA A 81 -27.18 6.86 -17.05
CA ALA A 81 -26.28 5.92 -17.68
C ALA A 81 -25.73 4.95 -16.62
N LYS A 82 -25.66 3.66 -16.96
CA LYS A 82 -25.24 2.59 -16.04
C LYS A 82 -24.23 1.69 -16.72
N ASN A 83 -23.13 1.38 -16.03
CA ASN A 83 -22.10 0.44 -16.45
C ASN A 83 -21.58 0.74 -17.86
N ILE A 84 -21.27 2.00 -18.14
CA ILE A 84 -20.71 2.38 -19.43
C ILE A 84 -19.19 2.16 -19.40
N TYR A 85 -18.69 1.39 -20.37
CA TYR A 85 -17.28 1.00 -20.43
C TYR A 85 -16.44 1.84 -21.41
N CYS A 86 -17.06 2.74 -22.17
CA CYS A 86 -16.35 3.69 -23.02
C CYS A 86 -15.50 4.65 -22.17
N LYS A 87 -14.22 4.79 -22.54
CA LYS A 87 -13.20 5.62 -21.85
C LYS A 87 -12.24 6.31 -22.83
N ASN A 88 -12.69 6.57 -24.05
CA ASN A 88 -11.98 7.33 -25.08
C ASN A 88 -12.90 8.44 -25.64
N PHE A 89 -12.36 9.62 -25.95
CA PHE A 89 -13.15 10.75 -26.49
C PHE A 89 -13.86 10.41 -27.79
N GLU A 90 -13.26 9.56 -28.62
CA GLU A 90 -13.83 9.13 -29.90
C GLU A 90 -15.11 8.29 -29.73
N GLU A 91 -15.39 7.80 -28.52
CA GLU A 91 -16.49 6.90 -28.19
C GLU A 91 -17.59 7.57 -27.32
N GLY A 92 -17.66 8.92 -27.29
CA GLY A 92 -18.61 9.65 -26.46
C GLY A 92 -20.06 9.15 -26.56
N LEU A 93 -20.78 9.15 -25.44
CA LEU A 93 -22.18 8.71 -25.35
C LEU A 93 -23.12 9.87 -25.71
N TYR A 94 -23.75 9.78 -26.87
CA TYR A 94 -24.81 10.70 -27.30
C TYR A 94 -26.18 10.15 -26.89
N PHE A 95 -26.94 10.93 -26.15
CA PHE A 95 -28.29 10.57 -25.78
C PHE A 95 -29.23 10.79 -26.97
N GLN A 96 -30.19 9.86 -27.16
CA GLN A 96 -31.24 10.03 -28.16
C GLN A 96 -32.23 11.16 -27.81
N VAL A 97 -32.20 11.61 -26.56
CA VAL A 97 -33.06 12.66 -26.01
C VAL A 97 -32.22 13.64 -25.21
N ALA A 98 -32.57 14.92 -25.28
CA ALA A 98 -31.92 15.93 -24.45
C ALA A 98 -32.55 15.91 -23.05
N HIS A 99 -31.73 15.77 -22.01
CA HIS A 99 -32.20 15.68 -20.62
C HIS A 99 -32.25 17.09 -20.01
N PRO A 100 -33.44 17.65 -19.71
CA PRO A 100 -33.52 18.95 -19.04
C PRO A 100 -33.03 18.84 -17.60
N ILE A 101 -32.14 19.76 -17.20
CA ILE A 101 -31.58 19.86 -15.85
C ILE A 101 -31.87 21.26 -15.34
N LYS A 102 -32.57 21.36 -14.20
CA LYS A 102 -32.79 22.64 -13.54
C LYS A 102 -31.52 23.13 -12.84
N ALA A 103 -31.34 24.44 -12.78
CA ALA A 103 -30.27 25.08 -12.03
C ALA A 103 -30.17 24.51 -10.62
N GLY A 104 -28.95 24.24 -10.17
CA GLY A 104 -28.68 23.70 -8.84
C GLY A 104 -29.02 22.22 -8.65
N THR A 105 -29.57 21.52 -9.65
CA THR A 105 -29.80 20.05 -9.56
C THR A 105 -28.47 19.33 -9.30
N ILE A 106 -28.48 18.35 -8.40
CA ILE A 106 -27.30 17.51 -8.12
C ILE A 106 -27.14 16.49 -9.24
N CYS A 107 -25.98 16.54 -9.89
CA CYS A 107 -25.50 15.51 -10.80
C CYS A 107 -24.35 14.75 -10.15
N LYS A 108 -24.24 13.46 -10.43
CA LYS A 108 -23.13 12.61 -9.98
C LYS A 108 -22.61 11.78 -11.13
N LEU A 109 -21.30 11.82 -11.33
CA LEU A 109 -20.59 10.85 -12.14
C LEU A 109 -19.84 9.92 -11.19
N GLU A 110 -20.15 8.63 -11.26
CA GLU A 110 -19.49 7.60 -10.47
C GLU A 110 -18.59 6.78 -11.39
N PHE A 111 -17.28 6.79 -11.14
CA PHE A 111 -16.32 5.97 -11.85
C PHE A 111 -15.87 4.80 -10.98
N TYR A 112 -16.01 3.60 -11.51
CA TYR A 112 -15.70 2.35 -10.84
C TYR A 112 -14.39 1.79 -11.37
N THR A 113 -13.43 1.56 -10.49
CA THR A 113 -12.13 0.93 -10.82
C THR A 113 -11.75 -0.07 -9.74
N GLU A 114 -11.23 -1.22 -10.16
CA GLU A 114 -10.68 -2.25 -9.26
C GLU A 114 -9.16 -2.14 -9.13
N VAL A 115 -8.54 -1.45 -10.10
CA VAL A 115 -7.10 -1.35 -10.21
C VAL A 115 -6.62 -0.15 -9.41
N GLY A 116 -5.56 -0.35 -8.63
CA GLY A 116 -4.95 0.64 -7.76
C GLY A 116 -4.05 1.66 -8.47
N ASP A 117 -4.07 1.70 -9.80
CA ASP A 117 -3.24 2.63 -10.57
C ASP A 117 -3.71 4.08 -10.38
N ARG A 118 -2.75 5.02 -10.44
CA ARG A 118 -3.07 6.44 -10.58
C ARG A 118 -3.69 6.65 -11.96
N LYS A 119 -4.89 7.19 -12.02
CA LYS A 119 -5.59 7.47 -13.28
C LYS A 119 -5.99 8.93 -13.34
N GLN A 120 -5.87 9.51 -14.52
CA GLN A 120 -6.48 10.79 -14.86
C GLN A 120 -7.66 10.49 -15.77
N ILE A 121 -8.84 10.88 -15.31
CA ILE A 121 -10.09 10.78 -16.06
C ILE A 121 -10.47 12.19 -16.46
N GLU A 122 -10.69 12.39 -17.75
CA GLU A 122 -11.15 13.65 -18.30
C GLU A 122 -12.57 13.45 -18.78
N VAL A 123 -13.45 14.35 -18.38
CA VAL A 123 -14.89 14.29 -18.68
C VAL A 123 -15.28 15.55 -19.40
N MET A 124 -16.02 15.42 -20.50
CA MET A 124 -16.61 16.52 -21.22
C MET A 124 -18.12 16.37 -21.20
N PHE A 125 -18.80 17.39 -20.68
CA PHE A 125 -20.25 17.49 -20.68
C PHE A 125 -20.70 18.37 -21.85
N HIS A 126 -21.65 17.87 -22.65
CA HIS A 126 -22.19 18.56 -23.82
C HIS A 126 -23.60 19.03 -23.48
N LEU A 127 -23.77 20.34 -23.38
CA LEU A 127 -24.96 20.99 -22.84
C LEU A 127 -25.54 21.98 -23.85
N LEU A 128 -26.84 22.25 -23.74
CA LEU A 128 -27.53 23.34 -24.41
C LEU A 128 -28.10 24.31 -23.38
N SER A 129 -27.92 25.61 -23.61
CA SER A 129 -28.41 26.73 -22.79
C SER A 129 -29.25 27.71 -23.61
N ASP A 130 -29.85 28.69 -22.93
CA ASP A 130 -30.45 29.83 -23.60
C ASP A 130 -29.36 30.73 -24.20
N PRO A 131 -29.61 31.46 -25.30
CA PRO A 131 -28.58 32.19 -26.04
C PRO A 131 -27.69 33.14 -25.23
N GLU A 132 -28.20 33.71 -24.14
CA GLU A 132 -27.49 34.70 -23.31
C GLU A 132 -26.84 34.10 -22.06
N VAL A 133 -26.91 32.79 -21.87
CA VAL A 133 -26.48 32.11 -20.64
C VAL A 133 -25.15 31.39 -20.85
N GLU A 134 -24.19 31.65 -19.96
CA GLU A 134 -22.97 30.86 -19.80
C GLU A 134 -23.09 29.98 -18.54
N PRO A 135 -23.43 28.68 -18.66
CA PRO A 135 -23.58 27.81 -17.52
C PRO A 135 -22.23 27.56 -16.85
N ILE A 136 -22.19 27.70 -15.53
CA ILE A 136 -21.02 27.42 -14.70
C ILE A 136 -21.27 26.10 -13.99
N LEU A 137 -20.32 25.18 -14.13
CA LEU A 137 -20.32 23.92 -13.41
C LEU A 137 -19.48 24.05 -12.13
N THR A 138 -20.09 23.76 -10.99
CA THR A 138 -19.41 23.70 -9.69
C THR A 138 -19.56 22.31 -9.10
N GLY A 139 -18.50 21.77 -8.51
CA GLY A 139 -18.56 20.40 -7.99
C GLY A 139 -17.33 19.99 -7.21
N THR A 140 -17.47 18.88 -6.50
CA THR A 140 -16.47 18.27 -5.62
C THR A 140 -16.23 16.82 -6.04
N ILE A 141 -14.98 16.38 -5.93
CA ILE A 141 -14.60 15.00 -6.23
C ILE A 141 -14.32 14.27 -4.92
N ASP A 142 -15.06 13.20 -4.69
CA ASP A 142 -14.76 12.20 -3.68
C ASP A 142 -13.99 11.06 -4.36
N ASN A 143 -12.79 10.77 -3.86
CA ASN A 143 -11.95 9.69 -4.39
C ASN A 143 -12.41 8.30 -3.90
N GLY A 144 -13.51 8.21 -3.17
CA GLY A 144 -13.98 7.01 -2.48
C GLY A 144 -13.24 6.82 -1.15
N ASN A 145 -13.86 6.07 -0.24
CA ASN A 145 -13.22 5.71 1.02
C ASN A 145 -12.02 4.78 0.78
N TYR A 146 -10.92 5.12 1.45
CA TYR A 146 -9.77 4.25 1.73
C TYR A 146 -10.23 3.05 2.58
N PRO A 147 -9.42 1.98 2.75
CA PRO A 147 -9.82 0.88 3.63
C PRO A 147 -10.39 1.43 4.94
N ASP A 148 -11.51 0.84 5.35
CA ASP A 148 -12.09 0.97 6.69
C ASP A 148 -10.98 0.99 7.76
N PRO A 149 -11.24 1.61 8.93
CA PRO A 149 -10.29 1.57 10.05
C PRO A 149 -9.80 0.14 10.24
N LEU A 150 -8.52 0.02 10.64
CA LEU A 150 -7.93 -1.24 11.07
C LEU A 150 -8.99 -2.05 11.84
N PRO A 151 -9.12 -3.37 11.61
CA PRO A 151 -10.00 -4.19 12.45
C PRO A 151 -9.73 -3.78 13.91
N PRO A 152 -10.79 -3.57 14.73
CA PRO A 152 -10.62 -3.07 16.08
C PRO A 152 -9.50 -3.86 16.73
N ASP A 153 -8.54 -3.14 17.34
CA ASP A 153 -7.36 -3.74 17.95
C ASP A 153 -7.77 -5.04 18.62
N PRO A 154 -7.12 -6.18 18.32
CA PRO A 154 -7.40 -7.40 19.06
C PRO A 154 -7.33 -7.00 20.53
N VAL A 155 -8.45 -7.19 21.24
CA VAL A 155 -8.63 -6.78 22.64
C VAL A 155 -7.31 -7.01 23.34
N PRO A 156 -6.67 -5.97 23.94
CA PRO A 156 -5.38 -6.14 24.56
C PRO A 156 -5.48 -7.32 25.49
N VAL A 157 -4.90 -8.45 25.08
CA VAL A 157 -4.66 -9.54 26.00
C VAL A 157 -3.86 -8.87 27.10
N PRO A 158 -4.29 -8.94 28.37
CA PRO A 158 -3.60 -8.28 29.46
C PRO A 158 -2.11 -8.55 29.27
N ILE A 159 -1.35 -7.49 29.06
CA ILE A 159 0.10 -7.59 28.96
C ILE A 159 0.49 -8.23 30.28
N PRO A 160 1.03 -9.47 30.29
CA PRO A 160 1.53 -10.03 31.52
C PRO A 160 2.61 -9.08 32.00
N ASP A 161 2.39 -8.48 33.17
CA ASP A 161 3.43 -7.74 33.86
C ASP A 161 4.64 -8.66 34.05
N ASP A 162 5.80 -8.07 33.83
CA ASP A 162 7.15 -8.54 34.17
C ASP A 162 7.73 -9.75 33.43
N ASP A 163 8.45 -9.45 32.33
CA ASP A 163 9.83 -9.91 32.12
C ASP A 163 10.53 -9.11 31.01
N ASP A 164 10.61 -7.77 31.17
CA ASP A 164 11.11 -6.88 30.12
C ASP A 164 12.65 -6.88 30.07
N THR A 165 13.24 -7.57 29.09
CA THR A 165 14.70 -7.70 28.91
C THR A 165 15.43 -6.38 28.69
N CYS A 166 14.70 -5.29 28.37
CA CYS A 166 15.27 -3.94 28.36
C CYS A 166 15.65 -3.41 29.74
N LYS A 167 15.08 -3.96 30.82
CA LYS A 167 15.43 -3.57 32.20
C LYS A 167 16.69 -4.29 32.70
N ASN A 168 16.95 -5.50 32.20
CA ASN A 168 18.06 -6.36 32.59
C ASN A 168 18.81 -6.88 31.34
N PRO A 169 19.75 -6.08 30.79
CA PRO A 169 20.43 -6.43 29.55
C PRO A 169 21.27 -7.70 29.71
N ILE A 170 21.17 -8.58 28.72
CA ILE A 170 21.97 -9.80 28.63
C ILE A 170 23.35 -9.43 28.08
N VAL A 171 24.41 -9.81 28.79
CA VAL A 171 25.78 -9.69 28.28
C VAL A 171 26.06 -10.92 27.40
N TRP A 172 26.13 -10.72 26.09
CA TRP A 172 26.49 -11.79 25.17
C TRP A 172 27.95 -12.21 25.35
N LYS A 173 28.20 -13.51 25.25
CA LYS A 173 29.54 -14.11 25.18
C LYS A 173 29.55 -15.16 24.07
N PRO A 174 30.67 -15.29 23.34
CA PRO A 174 30.79 -16.31 22.30
C PRO A 174 30.75 -17.71 22.91
N TYR A 175 30.08 -18.62 22.22
CA TYR A 175 30.02 -20.05 22.52
C TYR A 175 31.24 -20.78 21.92
N ALA A 176 31.68 -21.83 22.61
CA ALA A 176 32.78 -22.68 22.13
C ALA A 176 32.31 -23.66 21.04
N THR A 177 31.03 -24.04 21.08
CA THR A 177 30.44 -24.94 20.09
C THR A 177 29.07 -24.44 19.60
N ALA A 178 28.70 -24.84 18.39
CA ALA A 178 27.36 -24.57 17.86
C ALA A 178 26.25 -25.21 18.73
N THR A 179 26.50 -26.39 19.30
CA THR A 179 25.53 -27.09 20.15
C THR A 179 25.25 -26.35 21.46
N GLU A 180 26.25 -25.72 22.06
CA GLU A 180 26.03 -24.85 23.24
C GLU A 180 25.12 -23.66 22.89
N ALA A 181 25.35 -23.04 21.73
CA ALA A 181 24.52 -21.95 21.25
C ALA A 181 23.08 -22.40 20.91
N GLU A 182 22.91 -23.58 20.30
CA GLU A 182 21.59 -24.20 20.03
C GLU A 182 20.85 -24.48 21.34
N ASN A 183 21.54 -25.00 22.36
CA ASN A 183 20.97 -25.21 23.69
C ASN A 183 20.52 -23.90 24.35
N TRP A 184 21.29 -22.82 24.20
CA TRP A 184 20.89 -21.51 24.68
C TRP A 184 19.66 -20.96 23.94
N CYS A 185 19.62 -21.05 22.61
CA CYS A 185 18.43 -20.67 21.82
C CYS A 185 17.18 -21.41 22.31
N ASN A 186 17.29 -22.74 22.51
CA ASN A 186 16.19 -23.55 23.02
C ASN A 186 15.73 -23.09 24.42
N SER A 187 16.65 -22.66 25.28
CA SER A 187 16.31 -22.14 26.62
C SER A 187 15.47 -20.85 26.60
N ILE A 188 15.47 -20.12 25.47
CA ILE A 188 14.67 -18.91 25.24
C ILE A 188 13.57 -19.13 24.20
N ASN A 189 13.12 -20.38 24.00
CA ASN A 189 12.05 -20.76 23.08
C ASN A 189 12.34 -20.51 21.58
N ILE A 190 13.61 -20.56 21.18
CA ILE A 190 14.03 -20.46 19.77
C ILE A 190 14.61 -21.80 19.32
N ASP A 191 14.05 -22.36 18.25
CA ASP A 191 14.55 -23.59 17.64
C ASP A 191 15.63 -23.23 16.62
N ALA A 192 16.88 -23.58 16.91
CA ALA A 192 18.02 -23.20 16.09
C ALA A 192 18.79 -24.42 15.58
N ASN A 193 19.22 -24.36 14.32
CA ASN A 193 20.15 -25.32 13.74
C ASN A 193 21.27 -24.59 12.99
N PHE A 194 22.45 -24.59 13.60
CA PHE A 194 23.61 -23.89 13.07
C PHE A 194 24.52 -24.78 12.21
N GLN A 195 24.11 -26.02 11.91
CA GLN A 195 24.87 -26.97 11.08
C GLN A 195 26.32 -27.17 11.57
N ARG A 196 26.53 -27.19 12.89
CA ARG A 196 27.86 -27.28 13.53
C ARG A 196 28.80 -26.10 13.24
N ASN A 197 28.32 -25.01 12.64
CA ASN A 197 29.11 -23.81 12.35
C ASN A 197 29.10 -22.84 13.54
N VAL A 198 30.20 -22.82 14.31
CA VAL A 198 30.33 -21.96 15.49
C VAL A 198 30.35 -20.45 15.17
N HIS A 199 30.85 -20.05 14.00
CA HIS A 199 30.83 -18.64 13.61
C HIS A 199 29.41 -18.17 13.32
N ALA A 200 28.61 -18.98 12.61
CA ALA A 200 27.20 -18.71 12.37
C ALA A 200 26.40 -18.69 13.67
N ALA A 201 26.66 -19.65 14.56
CA ALA A 201 26.04 -19.72 15.88
C ALA A 201 26.30 -18.45 16.71
N ASN A 202 27.56 -18.00 16.77
CA ASN A 202 27.93 -16.79 17.49
C ASN A 202 27.32 -15.54 16.85
N TYR A 203 27.32 -15.44 15.52
CA TYR A 203 26.68 -14.34 14.79
C TYR A 203 25.18 -14.22 15.11
N VAL A 204 24.45 -15.33 15.02
CA VAL A 204 23.00 -15.35 15.27
C VAL A 204 22.69 -15.07 16.73
N THR A 205 23.38 -15.73 17.68
CA THR A 205 23.11 -15.52 19.11
C THR A 205 23.46 -14.12 19.59
N GLU A 206 24.50 -13.49 19.02
CA GLU A 206 24.79 -12.08 19.27
C GLU A 206 23.65 -11.19 18.76
N GLY A 207 23.11 -11.47 17.57
CA GLY A 207 21.95 -10.77 17.01
C GLY A 207 20.70 -10.91 17.87
N LEU A 208 20.44 -12.11 18.41
CA LEU A 208 19.32 -12.36 19.31
C LEU A 208 19.47 -11.60 20.63
N VAL A 209 20.67 -11.60 21.23
CA VAL A 209 20.93 -10.79 22.43
C VAL A 209 20.77 -9.30 22.14
N HIS A 210 21.23 -8.82 20.98
CA HIS A 210 21.02 -7.44 20.55
C HIS A 210 19.54 -7.08 20.53
N LEU A 211 18.69 -7.90 19.92
CA LEU A 211 17.24 -7.68 19.88
C LEU A 211 16.59 -7.76 21.26
N LEU A 212 16.97 -8.73 22.10
CA LEU A 212 16.47 -8.85 23.47
C LEU A 212 16.79 -7.60 24.31
N ASN A 213 17.94 -6.96 24.08
CA ASN A 213 18.37 -5.78 24.82
C ASN A 213 17.80 -4.46 24.28
N HIS A 214 17.58 -4.35 22.96
CA HIS A 214 17.25 -3.06 22.32
C HIS A 214 15.81 -2.98 21.78
N CYS A 215 15.10 -4.10 21.71
CA CYS A 215 13.72 -4.16 21.23
C CYS A 215 12.77 -4.73 22.30
N CYS A 216 12.26 -3.85 23.17
CA CYS A 216 11.35 -4.29 24.24
C CYS A 216 10.07 -4.88 23.62
N GLY A 217 9.64 -6.03 24.15
CA GLY A 217 8.56 -6.84 23.57
C GLY A 217 9.04 -7.97 22.64
N PHE A 218 10.30 -7.99 22.18
CA PHE A 218 10.82 -9.10 21.38
C PHE A 218 10.73 -10.45 22.12
N LYS A 219 11.06 -10.47 23.42
CA LYS A 219 10.89 -11.65 24.29
C LYS A 219 9.44 -12.15 24.32
N THR A 220 8.48 -11.22 24.37
CA THR A 220 7.06 -11.55 24.31
C THR A 220 6.71 -12.18 22.96
N MET A 221 7.24 -11.67 21.86
CA MET A 221 6.99 -12.23 20.53
C MET A 221 7.49 -13.67 20.41
N ILE A 222 8.74 -13.95 20.81
CA ILE A 222 9.30 -15.32 20.75
C ILE A 222 8.67 -16.28 21.76
N SER A 223 8.01 -15.77 22.81
CA SER A 223 7.21 -16.60 23.72
C SER A 223 5.84 -16.99 23.13
N LYS A 224 5.24 -16.11 22.33
CA LYS A 224 3.91 -16.31 21.70
C LYS A 224 4.00 -17.06 20.38
N HIS A 225 5.08 -16.87 19.65
CA HIS A 225 5.29 -17.42 18.32
C HIS A 225 6.62 -18.16 18.28
N LYS A 226 6.61 -19.40 17.78
CA LYS A 226 7.83 -20.19 17.64
C LYS A 226 8.71 -19.56 16.56
N LEU A 227 9.88 -19.05 16.94
CA LEU A 227 10.92 -18.62 16.01
C LEU A 227 11.85 -19.81 15.71
N THR A 228 12.00 -20.14 14.43
CA THR A 228 12.93 -21.17 13.97
C THR A 228 14.03 -20.52 13.12
N ILE A 229 15.30 -20.74 13.47
CA ILE A 229 16.45 -20.17 12.75
C ILE A 229 17.34 -21.28 12.21
N ASN A 230 17.63 -21.23 10.91
CA ASN A 230 18.44 -22.25 10.24
C ASN A 230 19.59 -21.65 9.44
N ILE A 231 20.73 -22.35 9.45
CA ILE A 231 21.85 -22.07 8.54
C ILE A 231 21.77 -23.03 7.35
N LYS A 232 21.31 -22.53 6.20
CA LYS A 232 21.05 -23.34 4.98
C LYS A 232 21.53 -22.61 3.72
N ASP A 233 21.49 -23.26 2.56
CA ASP A 233 21.78 -22.55 1.30
C ASP A 233 20.59 -21.67 0.91
N ALA A 234 20.82 -20.36 0.76
CA ALA A 234 19.79 -19.38 0.43
C ALA A 234 19.80 -18.96 -1.06
N LYS A 235 20.35 -19.80 -1.95
CA LYS A 235 20.25 -19.65 -3.42
C LYS A 235 20.64 -18.25 -3.95
N GLY A 236 21.67 -17.64 -3.35
CA GLY A 236 22.22 -16.35 -3.79
C GLY A 236 21.87 -15.15 -2.90
N ALA A 237 20.94 -15.30 -1.95
CA ALA A 237 20.67 -14.28 -0.93
C ALA A 237 21.56 -14.47 0.32
N ASN A 238 21.73 -13.43 1.13
CA ASN A 238 22.42 -13.51 2.43
C ASN A 238 21.55 -14.17 3.51
N GLY A 239 20.22 -14.07 3.37
CA GLY A 239 19.21 -14.69 4.21
C GLY A 239 17.85 -14.64 3.53
N TYR A 240 16.85 -15.26 4.14
CA TYR A 240 15.44 -15.06 3.82
C TYR A 240 14.55 -15.47 4.98
N PHE A 241 13.34 -14.92 5.02
CA PHE A 241 12.24 -15.41 5.83
C PHE A 241 11.27 -16.25 4.98
N ASN A 242 10.76 -17.35 5.53
CA ASN A 242 9.79 -18.24 4.89
C ASN A 242 8.42 -18.14 5.60
N PRO A 243 7.49 -17.31 5.11
CA PRO A 243 6.21 -17.08 5.79
C PRO A 243 5.38 -18.36 6.03
N PRO A 244 5.26 -19.31 5.06
CA PRO A 244 4.56 -20.57 5.28
C PRO A 244 5.05 -21.41 6.47
N THR A 245 6.34 -21.36 6.80
CA THR A 245 6.93 -22.18 7.87
C THR A 245 7.34 -21.38 9.10
N GLY A 246 7.31 -20.04 9.04
CA GLY A 246 7.82 -19.17 10.09
C GLY A 246 9.35 -19.24 10.27
N GLU A 247 10.06 -19.78 9.28
CA GLU A 247 11.51 -20.04 9.38
C GLU A 247 12.32 -18.82 8.91
N VAL A 248 13.30 -18.43 9.71
CA VAL A 248 14.36 -17.50 9.32
C VAL A 248 15.59 -18.30 8.89
N VAL A 249 16.12 -18.00 7.71
CA VAL A 249 17.31 -18.64 7.18
C VAL A 249 18.42 -17.62 6.97
N VAL A 250 19.62 -17.96 7.43
CA VAL A 250 20.85 -17.24 7.06
C VAL A 250 21.69 -18.15 6.18
N ASN A 251 22.26 -17.60 5.11
CA ASN A 251 23.01 -18.39 4.15
C ASN A 251 24.26 -18.98 4.79
N LYS A 252 24.43 -20.31 4.67
CA LYS A 252 25.63 -21.01 5.14
C LYS A 252 26.94 -20.53 4.49
N LYS A 253 26.85 -19.86 3.33
CA LYS A 253 27.98 -19.26 2.60
C LYS A 253 28.25 -17.81 2.99
N TYR A 254 27.44 -17.21 3.86
CA TYR A 254 27.70 -15.87 4.37
C TYR A 254 29.02 -15.85 5.15
N ASP A 255 29.86 -14.85 4.92
CA ASP A 255 31.14 -14.73 5.61
C ASP A 255 30.94 -14.07 6.98
N PHE A 256 30.53 -14.88 7.95
CA PHE A 256 30.28 -14.47 9.33
C PHE A 256 31.49 -13.81 10.00
N ALA A 257 32.72 -14.16 9.58
CA ALA A 257 33.95 -13.63 10.17
C ALA A 257 34.25 -12.19 9.71
N ASN A 258 33.77 -11.80 8.52
CA ASN A 258 33.91 -10.46 7.96
C ASN A 258 32.55 -9.74 7.83
N ALA A 259 31.56 -10.12 8.64
CA ALA A 259 30.21 -9.56 8.59
C ALA A 259 30.18 -8.04 8.83
N ASP A 260 31.12 -7.51 9.62
CA ASP A 260 31.34 -6.08 9.87
C ASP A 260 31.82 -5.32 8.62
N LYS A 261 32.71 -5.93 7.81
CA LYS A 261 33.21 -5.33 6.57
C LYS A 261 32.14 -5.36 5.48
N ILE A 262 31.44 -6.48 5.33
CA ILE A 262 30.30 -6.63 4.41
C ILE A 262 29.20 -5.63 4.81
N ALA A 263 28.86 -5.67 6.11
CA ALA A 263 28.40 -4.57 6.95
C ALA A 263 28.50 -3.16 6.34
N LEU A 264 29.66 -2.59 6.60
CA LEU A 264 30.01 -1.24 6.23
C LEU A 264 29.97 -1.00 4.71
N ALA A 265 30.44 -1.94 3.90
CA ALA A 265 30.54 -1.77 2.45
C ALA A 265 29.16 -1.61 1.78
N GLU A 266 28.19 -2.48 2.10
CA GLU A 266 26.83 -2.38 1.51
C GLU A 266 26.09 -1.14 2.01
N TYR A 267 26.35 -0.71 3.25
CA TYR A 267 25.78 0.54 3.77
C TYR A 267 26.35 1.77 3.06
N GLN A 268 27.68 1.84 2.88
CA GLN A 268 28.34 2.93 2.16
C GLN A 268 27.94 2.99 0.68
N ALA A 269 27.61 1.85 0.07
CA ALA A 269 27.05 1.77 -1.27
C ALA A 269 25.56 2.18 -1.34
N GLY A 270 24.92 2.51 -0.22
CA GLY A 270 23.48 2.80 -0.15
C GLY A 270 22.61 1.59 -0.45
N GLN A 271 23.15 0.36 -0.38
CA GLN A 271 22.40 -0.86 -0.63
C GLN A 271 21.58 -1.27 0.59
N LYS A 272 22.16 -1.18 1.78
CA LYS A 272 21.54 -1.61 3.04
C LYS A 272 21.37 -0.45 4.01
N SER A 273 20.38 -0.55 4.89
CA SER A 273 19.96 0.54 5.80
C SER A 273 20.85 0.72 7.04
N SER A 274 21.73 -0.23 7.34
CA SER A 274 22.59 -0.19 8.54
C SER A 274 23.99 -0.77 8.29
N PRO A 275 25.06 -0.15 8.82
CA PRO A 275 26.42 -0.69 8.78
C PRO A 275 26.68 -1.75 9.87
N HIS A 276 25.70 -2.04 10.74
CA HIS A 276 25.89 -2.92 11.88
C HIS A 276 26.14 -4.37 11.43
N LYS A 277 27.17 -5.04 11.98
CA LYS A 277 27.55 -6.41 11.55
C LYS A 277 26.37 -7.41 11.60
N LEU A 278 25.48 -7.25 12.57
CA LEU A 278 24.33 -8.16 12.81
C LEU A 278 23.12 -7.86 11.90
N ARG A 279 23.23 -6.89 10.98
CA ARG A 279 22.09 -6.40 10.18
C ARG A 279 21.37 -7.48 9.39
N THR A 280 22.07 -8.49 8.87
CA THR A 280 21.43 -9.57 8.09
C THR A 280 20.45 -10.37 8.96
N ILE A 281 20.89 -10.88 10.11
CA ILE A 281 19.98 -11.65 10.98
C ILE A 281 18.87 -10.78 11.56
N ILE A 282 19.17 -9.53 11.90
CA ILE A 282 18.17 -8.55 12.38
C ILE A 282 17.11 -8.30 11.31
N HIS A 283 17.52 -8.13 10.05
CA HIS A 283 16.64 -7.92 8.92
C HIS A 283 15.69 -9.11 8.71
N GLU A 284 16.21 -10.35 8.69
CA GLU A 284 15.35 -11.52 8.52
C GLU A 284 14.38 -11.72 9.70
N ILE A 285 14.81 -11.41 10.93
CA ILE A 285 13.91 -11.38 12.08
C ILE A 285 12.90 -10.23 11.97
N GLY A 286 13.25 -9.12 11.31
CA GLY A 286 12.34 -8.04 10.97
C GLY A 286 11.17 -8.50 10.10
N HIS A 287 11.43 -9.36 9.10
CA HIS A 287 10.37 -10.01 8.32
C HIS A 287 9.48 -10.91 9.19
N TRP A 288 10.09 -11.73 10.06
CA TRP A 288 9.34 -12.59 10.98
C TRP A 288 8.46 -11.79 11.95
N LEU A 289 8.99 -10.69 12.50
CA LEU A 289 8.24 -9.78 13.36
C LEU A 289 7.09 -9.11 12.62
N HIS A 290 7.32 -8.66 11.38
CA HIS A 290 6.27 -8.09 10.55
C HIS A 290 5.14 -9.08 10.33
N PHE A 291 5.46 -10.30 9.91
CA PHE A 291 4.49 -11.38 9.67
C PHE A 291 3.60 -11.65 10.90
N HIS A 292 4.20 -11.75 12.08
CA HIS A 292 3.45 -12.02 13.30
C HIS A 292 2.72 -10.79 13.86
N ASN A 293 3.22 -9.58 13.60
CA ASN A 293 2.58 -8.34 14.03
C ASN A 293 1.29 -8.05 13.24
N VAL A 294 1.32 -8.20 11.92
CA VAL A 294 0.16 -7.91 11.06
C VAL A 294 -0.73 -9.13 10.81
N GLY A 295 -0.22 -10.33 11.07
CA GLY A 295 -0.88 -11.59 10.78
C GLY A 295 -0.70 -12.03 9.33
N ALA A 296 -0.80 -13.34 9.10
CA ALA A 296 -0.49 -13.98 7.81
C ALA A 296 -1.30 -13.39 6.64
N ASP A 297 -2.61 -13.23 6.80
CA ASP A 297 -3.50 -12.70 5.76
C ASP A 297 -3.08 -11.30 5.30
N GLN A 298 -2.74 -10.43 6.26
CA GLN A 298 -2.33 -9.06 5.95
C GLN A 298 -0.92 -9.00 5.37
N PHE A 299 0.00 -9.85 5.88
CA PHE A 299 1.35 -9.96 5.33
C PHE A 299 1.31 -10.36 3.84
N TYR A 300 0.56 -11.40 3.49
CA TYR A 300 0.41 -11.81 2.09
C TYR A 300 -0.29 -10.76 1.22
N ARG A 301 -1.24 -10.00 1.77
CA ARG A 301 -1.82 -8.86 1.06
C ARG A 301 -0.78 -7.78 0.76
N PHE A 302 0.12 -7.49 1.70
CA PHE A 302 1.22 -6.57 1.47
C PHE A 302 2.23 -7.13 0.46
N SER A 303 2.61 -8.40 0.55
CA SER A 303 3.48 -9.03 -0.44
C SER A 303 2.89 -9.01 -1.85
N ALA A 304 1.55 -9.04 -1.96
CA ALA A 304 0.81 -9.00 -3.21
C ALA A 304 0.62 -7.59 -3.80
N LEU A 305 1.17 -6.56 -3.16
CA LEU A 305 1.19 -5.21 -3.72
C LEU A 305 2.12 -5.15 -4.94
N ASP A 306 3.26 -5.83 -4.90
CA ASP A 306 4.21 -5.82 -6.01
C ASP A 306 3.85 -6.78 -7.15
N PRO A 307 4.22 -6.47 -8.42
CA PRO A 307 3.71 -7.16 -9.60
C PRO A 307 4.17 -8.62 -9.74
N ASP A 308 5.26 -8.99 -9.08
CA ASP A 308 5.87 -10.32 -9.16
C ASP A 308 6.10 -10.96 -7.79
N ASN A 309 5.46 -10.43 -6.73
CA ASN A 309 5.44 -10.99 -5.37
C ASN A 309 6.81 -11.58 -4.99
N TYR A 310 7.81 -10.72 -4.77
CA TYR A 310 9.24 -11.06 -4.63
C TYR A 310 10.06 -11.12 -5.94
N GLY A 311 9.83 -10.24 -6.93
CA GLY A 311 10.76 -10.00 -8.05
C GLY A 311 11.14 -8.52 -8.28
N PRO A 312 11.96 -8.21 -9.29
CA PRO A 312 12.61 -6.90 -9.42
C PRO A 312 11.66 -5.74 -9.75
N LYS A 313 10.36 -6.00 -9.90
CA LYS A 313 9.36 -4.98 -10.21
C LYS A 313 8.77 -4.41 -8.93
N THR A 314 8.57 -3.10 -8.91
CA THR A 314 7.95 -2.40 -7.79
C THR A 314 6.75 -1.56 -8.23
N ILE A 315 5.75 -1.42 -7.37
CA ILE A 315 4.66 -0.45 -7.52
C ILE A 315 5.07 1.00 -7.28
N LEU A 316 6.26 1.21 -6.71
CA LEU A 316 6.74 2.54 -6.39
C LEU A 316 6.91 3.37 -7.67
N SER A 317 6.45 4.61 -7.63
CA SER A 317 6.83 5.60 -8.65
C SER A 317 8.33 5.89 -8.56
N TYR A 318 8.93 6.37 -9.65
CA TYR A 318 10.35 6.73 -9.66
C TYR A 318 10.73 7.69 -8.52
N SER A 319 9.87 8.67 -8.22
CA SER A 319 10.10 9.61 -7.12
C SER A 319 10.01 8.96 -5.74
N GLU A 320 9.15 7.95 -5.56
CA GLU A 320 9.02 7.23 -4.28
C GLU A 320 10.21 6.29 -4.07
N ALA A 321 10.60 5.52 -5.10
CA ALA A 321 11.79 4.68 -5.05
C ALA A 321 13.06 5.52 -4.80
N THR A 322 13.21 6.65 -5.49
CA THR A 322 14.33 7.58 -5.26
C THR A 322 14.32 8.13 -3.83
N TYR A 323 13.15 8.48 -3.29
CA TYR A 323 13.03 8.97 -1.91
C TYR A 323 13.48 7.90 -0.91
N ILE A 324 12.97 6.67 -1.01
CA ILE A 324 13.33 5.55 -0.13
C ILE A 324 14.82 5.25 -0.23
N ALA A 325 15.35 5.16 -1.45
CA ALA A 325 16.77 4.87 -1.67
C ALA A 325 17.70 5.92 -1.04
N THR A 326 17.27 7.19 -1.04
CA THR A 326 18.04 8.30 -0.48
C THR A 326 17.95 8.39 1.04
N HIS A 327 16.77 8.10 1.62
CA HIS A 327 16.50 8.32 3.05
C HIS A 327 16.55 7.04 3.88
N LEU A 328 16.73 5.87 3.27
CA LEU A 328 16.88 4.59 3.94
C LEU A 328 17.94 3.73 3.25
N CYS A 329 17.60 3.08 2.13
CA CYS A 329 18.52 2.30 1.29
C CYS A 329 17.83 1.86 -0.01
N SER A 330 18.61 1.54 -1.03
CA SER A 330 18.07 1.06 -2.31
C SER A 330 17.41 -0.33 -2.19
N TYR A 331 17.86 -1.20 -1.29
CA TYR A 331 17.25 -2.52 -1.14
C TYR A 331 15.81 -2.46 -0.62
N ALA A 332 15.48 -1.49 0.24
CA ALA A 332 14.12 -1.24 0.73
C ALA A 332 13.10 -0.90 -0.38
N THR A 333 13.57 -0.57 -1.59
CA THR A 333 12.72 -0.35 -2.77
C THR A 333 12.35 -1.63 -3.51
N SER A 334 13.07 -2.72 -3.24
CA SER A 334 12.78 -4.04 -3.80
C SER A 334 11.61 -4.65 -3.05
N TRP A 335 10.70 -5.35 -3.74
CA TRP A 335 9.60 -6.09 -3.09
C TRP A 335 8.83 -5.23 -2.07
N TYR A 336 8.51 -3.99 -2.44
CA TYR A 336 7.79 -3.06 -1.59
C TYR A 336 6.37 -3.56 -1.25
N PRO A 337 5.92 -3.42 0.01
CA PRO A 337 6.60 -2.84 1.17
C PRO A 337 7.42 -3.87 1.97
N ILE A 338 7.51 -5.11 1.51
CA ILE A 338 8.09 -6.22 2.24
C ILE A 338 9.56 -5.99 2.60
N GLU A 339 10.39 -5.36 1.76
CA GLU A 339 11.76 -4.99 2.17
C GLU A 339 11.85 -3.64 2.88
N LEU A 340 10.88 -2.74 2.68
CA LEU A 340 10.85 -1.47 3.41
C LEU A 340 10.77 -1.72 4.92
N ILE A 341 9.90 -2.64 5.34
CA ILE A 341 9.65 -2.94 6.75
C ILE A 341 10.91 -3.44 7.50
N PRO A 342 11.57 -4.55 7.11
CA PRO A 342 12.74 -5.07 7.80
C PRO A 342 13.95 -4.13 7.69
N GLU A 343 14.13 -3.38 6.59
CA GLU A 343 15.21 -2.41 6.48
C GLU A 343 14.97 -1.24 7.45
N THR A 344 13.75 -0.71 7.54
CA THR A 344 13.43 0.35 8.51
C THR A 344 13.58 -0.14 9.95
N PHE A 345 13.10 -1.36 10.25
CA PHE A 345 13.28 -1.99 11.55
C PHE A 345 14.77 -2.16 11.91
N THR A 346 15.57 -2.65 10.96
CA THR A 346 17.01 -2.86 11.14
C THR A 346 17.74 -1.56 11.41
N ALA A 347 17.48 -0.52 10.62
CA ALA A 347 18.03 0.81 10.87
C ALA A 347 17.68 1.30 12.27
N LYS A 348 16.41 1.25 12.65
CA LYS A 348 15.94 1.77 13.94
C LYS A 348 16.52 1.02 15.14
N VAL A 349 16.59 -0.31 15.10
CA VAL A 349 17.14 -1.13 16.20
C VAL A 349 18.68 -1.10 16.27
N THR A 350 19.33 -0.53 15.25
CA THR A 350 20.79 -0.31 15.21
C THR A 350 21.14 1.18 15.27
N ASP A 351 20.22 1.99 15.81
CA ASP A 351 20.39 3.41 16.10
C ASP A 351 20.67 4.30 14.87
N ILE A 352 20.21 3.88 13.69
CA ILE A 352 20.19 4.72 12.49
C ILE A 352 18.90 5.57 12.50
N PRO A 353 19.01 6.91 12.44
CA PRO A 353 17.85 7.79 12.40
C PRO A 353 16.94 7.48 11.20
N ILE A 354 15.63 7.44 11.43
CA ILE A 354 14.63 7.20 10.39
C ILE A 354 13.98 8.51 9.98
N ASP A 355 13.97 8.79 8.68
CA ASP A 355 13.26 9.93 8.12
C ASP A 355 11.75 9.86 8.44
N PRO A 356 11.07 10.98 8.78
CA PRO A 356 9.67 10.96 9.19
C PRO A 356 8.72 10.30 8.19
N LYS A 357 8.96 10.45 6.88
CA LYS A 357 8.12 9.85 5.85
C LYS A 357 8.37 8.35 5.70
N ILE A 358 9.61 7.91 5.93
CA ILE A 358 9.93 6.47 6.01
C ILE A 358 9.23 5.85 7.23
N GLN A 359 9.24 6.54 8.38
CA GLN A 359 8.53 6.12 9.59
C GLN A 359 7.00 6.07 9.36
N GLU A 360 6.43 7.04 8.64
CA GLU A 360 5.01 7.03 8.26
C GLU A 360 4.67 5.78 7.44
N TRP A 361 5.45 5.46 6.41
CA TRP A 361 5.24 4.25 5.61
C TRP A 361 5.44 2.98 6.45
N TYR A 362 6.46 2.94 7.30
CA TYR A 362 6.69 1.81 8.20
C TYR A 362 5.45 1.51 9.07
N GLN A 363 4.85 2.54 9.66
CA GLN A 363 3.62 2.41 10.44
C GLN A 363 2.41 2.03 9.56
N GLN A 364 2.29 2.65 8.38
CA GLN A 364 1.22 2.37 7.43
C GLN A 364 1.16 0.88 7.04
N TYR A 365 2.31 0.25 6.83
CA TYR A 365 2.39 -1.18 6.45
C TYR A 365 2.58 -2.11 7.65
N GLY A 366 2.31 -1.63 8.88
CA GLY A 366 2.24 -2.46 10.08
C GLY A 366 3.60 -2.96 10.57
N GLY A 367 4.64 -2.15 10.43
CA GLY A 367 5.94 -2.40 11.05
C GLY A 367 5.83 -2.65 12.56
N TYR A 368 6.61 -3.59 13.07
CA TYR A 368 6.62 -3.94 14.49
C TYR A 368 7.37 -2.90 15.33
N GLU A 369 6.67 -2.21 16.22
CA GLU A 369 7.29 -1.23 17.12
C GLU A 369 7.69 -1.84 18.46
N CYS A 370 8.99 -1.80 18.77
CA CYS A 370 9.47 -2.14 20.10
C CYS A 370 8.89 -1.17 21.14
N ASN A 371 8.56 -1.66 22.35
CA ASN A 371 7.83 -0.86 23.33
C ASN A 371 8.60 0.41 23.77
N ASN A 372 9.94 0.35 23.81
CA ASN A 372 10.82 1.49 24.12
C ASN A 372 10.89 2.54 23.01
N TRP A 373 10.34 2.28 21.82
CA TRP A 373 10.30 3.26 20.74
C TRP A 373 9.10 4.20 20.84
N LYS A 374 8.11 3.85 21.68
CA LYS A 374 6.94 4.69 21.93
C LYS A 374 7.33 5.74 22.98
N GLY A 375 7.86 6.86 22.49
CA GLY A 375 8.20 8.07 23.25
C GLY A 375 7.34 9.24 22.83
#